data_AF-A0A1H0CXS4-F1
#
_entry.id   AF-A0A1H0CXS4-F1
#
_cell.length_a   1.000
_cell.length_b   1.000
_cell.length_c   1.000
_cell.angle_alpha   90.00
_cell.angle_beta   90.00
_cell.angle_gamma   90.00
#
_symmetry.space_group_name_H-M   'P 1'
#
loop_
_entity.id
_entity.type
_entity.pdbx_description
1 polymer ?
#
loop_
_entity_poly.entity_id
_entity_poly.type
_entity_poly.pdbx_seq_one_letter_code
_entity_poly.pdbx_strand_id
1 'polypeptide(L)'
;MKRTALVILLLLGGAAAAQADNDIYNNTLKQPRDDDALHADTAMCDAQVGAPQNGTATSRQYKRCMLSHGWRFSHTIRERVKRDDRYPDPDNPA
;
A
#
# COMPACT_ATOMS: atom_id res chain seq x y z
N MET A 1 5.08 40.33 -4.24
CA MET A 1 4.18 39.36 -3.57
C MET A 1 3.34 38.62 -4.61
N LYS A 2 3.90 37.60 -5.28
CA LYS A 2 3.21 36.75 -6.27
C LYS A 2 3.82 35.35 -6.42
N ARG A 3 5.02 35.12 -5.85
CA ARG A 3 5.74 33.84 -5.89
C ARG A 3 5.43 32.92 -4.71
N THR A 4 4.88 33.45 -3.62
CA THR A 4 4.55 32.67 -2.42
C THR A 4 3.26 31.87 -2.55
N ALA A 5 2.36 32.25 -3.47
CA ALA A 5 1.09 31.56 -3.67
C ALA A 5 1.25 30.15 -4.29
N LEU A 6 2.30 29.91 -5.06
CA LEU A 6 2.54 28.62 -5.72
C LEU A 6 3.08 27.55 -4.76
N VAL A 7 3.72 27.95 -3.66
CA VAL A 7 4.33 27.00 -2.72
C VAL A 7 3.28 26.35 -1.81
N ILE A 8 2.15 27.04 -1.56
CA ILE A 8 1.09 26.54 -0.66
C ILE A 8 0.24 25.45 -1.34
N LEU A 9 0.08 25.49 -2.67
CA LEU A 9 -0.72 24.51 -3.40
C LEU A 9 -0.05 23.13 -3.53
N LEU A 10 1.30 23.05 -3.48
CA LEU A 10 2.01 21.77 -3.58
C LEU A 10 1.99 20.94 -2.28
N LEU A 11 1.63 21.54 -1.14
CA LEU A 11 1.68 20.88 0.17
C LEU A 11 0.40 20.11 0.52
N LEU A 12 -0.61 20.11 -0.36
CA LEU A 12 -1.87 19.38 -0.19
C LEU A 12 -1.84 17.96 -0.78
N GLY A 13 -0.70 17.52 -1.32
CA GLY A 13 -0.45 16.12 -1.67
C GLY A 13 -0.27 15.29 -0.40
N GLY A 14 -1.37 15.07 0.34
CA GLY A 14 -1.38 14.24 1.53
C GLY A 14 -0.77 12.88 1.22
N ALA A 15 0.28 12.52 1.96
CA ALA A 15 0.71 11.14 2.05
C ALA A 15 -0.47 10.38 2.66
N ALA A 16 -1.28 9.73 1.81
CA ALA A 16 -2.15 8.67 2.26
C ALA A 16 -1.23 7.57 2.80
N ALA A 17 -0.94 7.62 4.10
CA ALA A 17 -0.49 6.46 4.83
C ALA A 17 -1.65 5.47 4.78
N ALA A 18 -1.74 4.73 3.68
CA ALA A 18 -2.67 3.64 3.54
C ALA A 18 -2.20 2.60 4.57
N GLN A 19 -2.92 2.48 5.69
CA GLN A 19 -2.90 1.27 6.49
C GLN A 19 -3.50 0.18 5.61
N ALA A 20 -2.68 -0.34 4.71
CA ALA A 20 -3.07 -1.27 3.70
C ALA A 20 -2.76 -2.69 4.16
N ASP A 21 -3.65 -3.61 3.80
CA ASP A 21 -3.29 -5.02 3.77
C ASP A 21 -2.00 -5.15 2.94
N ASN A 22 -0.92 -5.63 3.56
CA ASN A 22 0.39 -5.68 2.92
C ASN A 22 0.48 -6.99 2.13
N ASP A 23 0.28 -6.90 0.82
CA ASP A 23 0.44 -8.03 -0.07
C ASP A 23 1.93 -8.33 -0.31
N ILE A 24 2.33 -9.55 0.03
CA ILE A 24 3.70 -10.03 -0.13
C ILE A 24 3.82 -10.74 -1.48
N TYR A 25 4.79 -10.29 -2.29
CA TYR A 25 5.09 -10.84 -3.59
C TYR A 25 6.52 -11.38 -3.66
N ASN A 26 6.68 -12.53 -4.29
CA ASN A 26 7.97 -13.14 -4.56
C ASN A 26 8.38 -12.88 -6.01
N ASN A 27 9.60 -12.39 -6.21
CA ASN A 27 10.19 -12.29 -7.54
C ASN A 27 10.37 -13.70 -8.15
N THR A 28 9.82 -13.91 -9.33
CA THR A 28 9.93 -15.17 -10.08
C THR A 28 10.96 -15.11 -11.21
N LEU A 29 11.50 -13.93 -11.49
CA LEU A 29 12.56 -13.72 -12.47
C LEU A 29 13.92 -14.04 -11.83
N LYS A 30 14.88 -14.44 -12.67
CA LYS A 30 16.24 -14.84 -12.21
C LYS A 30 17.14 -13.66 -11.85
N GLN A 31 16.70 -12.43 -12.09
CA GLN A 31 17.45 -11.21 -11.79
C GLN A 31 17.03 -10.65 -10.43
N PRO A 32 17.96 -10.06 -9.65
CA PRO A 32 17.60 -9.32 -8.44
C PRO A 32 16.64 -8.19 -8.77
N ARG A 33 15.62 -8.01 -7.93
CA ARG A 33 14.65 -6.91 -8.01
C ARG A 33 14.37 -6.44 -6.60
N ASP A 34 14.28 -5.14 -6.46
CA ASP A 34 14.06 -4.44 -5.20
C ASP A 34 12.60 -3.99 -5.07
N ASP A 35 12.34 -3.27 -3.97
CA ASP A 35 11.02 -2.73 -3.65
C ASP A 35 10.60 -1.64 -4.66
N ASP A 36 11.54 -0.92 -5.27
CA ASP A 36 11.25 0.07 -6.31
C ASP A 36 10.67 -0.60 -7.55
N ALA A 37 11.26 -1.71 -7.99
CA ALA A 37 10.73 -2.51 -9.09
C ALA A 37 9.35 -3.10 -8.77
N LEU A 38 9.11 -3.51 -7.52
CA LEU A 38 7.81 -3.98 -7.06
C LEU A 38 6.78 -2.85 -7.07
N HIS A 39 7.14 -1.67 -6.56
CA HIS A 39 6.27 -0.50 -6.51
C HIS A 39 5.87 -0.03 -7.91
N ALA A 40 6.82 0.00 -8.85
CA ALA A 40 6.55 0.39 -10.23
C ALA A 40 5.53 -0.55 -10.90
N ASP A 41 5.72 -1.87 -10.78
CA ASP A 41 4.77 -2.84 -11.36
C ASP A 41 3.40 -2.81 -10.66
N THR A 42 3.39 -2.59 -9.34
CA THR A 42 2.15 -2.40 -8.55
C THR A 42 1.37 -1.20 -9.08
N ALA A 43 2.03 -0.06 -9.29
CA ALA A 43 1.40 1.14 -9.85
C ALA A 43 0.83 0.92 -11.27
N MET A 44 1.49 0.11 -12.09
CA MET A 44 0.97 -0.28 -13.41
C MET A 44 -0.30 -1.14 -13.27
N CYS A 45 -0.28 -2.14 -12.39
CA CYS A 45 -1.43 -3.00 -12.16
C CYS A 45 -2.61 -2.26 -11.48
N ASP A 46 -2.33 -1.31 -10.61
CA ASP A 46 -3.32 -0.42 -10.00
C ASP A 46 -4.04 0.41 -11.06
N ALA A 47 -3.30 0.99 -12.01
CA ALA A 47 -3.87 1.77 -13.09
C ALA A 47 -4.73 0.92 -14.05
N GLN A 48 -4.37 -0.36 -14.24
CA GLN A 48 -5.07 -1.24 -15.19
C GLN A 48 -6.29 -1.95 -14.58
N VAL A 49 -6.18 -2.41 -13.35
CA VAL A 49 -7.16 -3.31 -12.72
C VAL A 49 -7.83 -2.67 -11.49
N GLY A 50 -7.29 -1.57 -10.99
CA GLY A 50 -7.68 -0.94 -9.74
C GLY A 50 -6.87 -1.48 -8.56
N ALA A 51 -6.57 -0.60 -7.61
CA ALA A 51 -5.81 -0.95 -6.41
C ALA A 51 -6.59 -1.93 -5.51
N PRO A 52 -5.91 -2.88 -4.84
CA PRO A 52 -6.52 -3.75 -3.85
C PRO A 52 -7.14 -2.95 -2.70
N GLN A 53 -8.29 -3.42 -2.19
CA GLN A 53 -8.96 -2.78 -1.05
C GLN A 53 -8.70 -3.55 0.25
N ASN A 54 -8.48 -2.81 1.32
CA ASN A 54 -8.21 -3.37 2.65
C ASN A 54 -9.34 -4.27 3.15
N GLY A 55 -8.98 -5.36 3.82
CA GLY A 55 -9.93 -6.33 4.35
C GLY A 55 -10.54 -7.24 3.29
N THR A 56 -10.38 -6.92 2.00
CA THR A 56 -10.79 -7.79 0.90
C THR A 56 -9.61 -8.63 0.41
N ALA A 57 -9.89 -9.79 -0.16
CA ALA A 57 -8.84 -10.58 -0.79
C ALA A 57 -8.44 -9.92 -2.13
N THR A 58 -7.14 -9.81 -2.37
CA THR A 58 -6.59 -9.31 -3.64
C THR A 58 -7.18 -10.08 -4.82
N SER A 59 -7.71 -9.35 -5.80
CA SER A 59 -8.47 -9.94 -6.89
C SER A 59 -7.61 -10.87 -7.75
N ARG A 60 -8.23 -11.89 -8.37
CA ARG A 60 -7.51 -12.81 -9.28
C ARG A 60 -6.89 -12.09 -10.48
N GLN A 61 -7.55 -11.02 -10.93
CA GLN A 61 -7.12 -10.20 -12.05
C GLN A 61 -5.82 -9.46 -11.69
N TYR A 62 -5.79 -8.87 -10.50
CA TYR A 62 -4.63 -8.18 -9.97
C TYR A 62 -3.43 -9.12 -9.80
N LYS A 63 -3.64 -10.29 -9.17
CA LYS A 63 -2.61 -11.32 -9.03
C LYS A 63 -2.05 -11.79 -10.38
N ARG A 64 -2.88 -11.83 -11.42
CA ARG A 64 -2.45 -12.19 -12.77
C ARG A 64 -1.62 -11.09 -13.43
N CYS A 65 -1.99 -9.82 -13.25
CA CYS A 65 -1.18 -8.69 -13.70
C CYS A 65 0.20 -8.73 -13.05
N MET A 66 0.26 -8.82 -11.72
CA MET A 66 1.53 -8.95 -11.00
C MET A 66 2.34 -10.17 -11.48
N LEU A 67 1.69 -11.31 -11.73
CA LEU A 67 2.36 -12.50 -12.25
C LEU A 67 2.96 -12.29 -13.65
N SER A 68 2.29 -11.56 -14.56
CA SER A 68 2.87 -11.22 -15.86
C SER A 68 4.06 -10.27 -15.77
N HIS A 69 4.11 -9.45 -14.71
CA HIS A 69 5.26 -8.62 -14.36
C HIS A 69 6.36 -9.38 -13.60
N GLY A 70 6.20 -10.70 -13.40
CA GLY A 70 7.20 -11.54 -12.74
C GLY A 70 7.05 -11.63 -11.22
N TRP A 71 5.94 -11.17 -10.65
CA TRP A 71 5.65 -11.21 -9.22
C TRP A 71 4.62 -12.27 -8.86
N ARG A 72 5.01 -13.27 -8.06
CA ARG A 72 4.08 -14.29 -7.55
C ARG A 72 3.55 -13.87 -6.19
N PHE A 73 2.24 -13.71 -6.09
CA PHE A 73 1.56 -13.50 -4.82
C PHE A 73 1.87 -14.63 -3.84
N SER A 74 2.27 -14.27 -2.62
CA SER A 74 2.52 -15.21 -1.51
C SER A 74 1.35 -15.18 -0.53
N HIS A 75 1.20 -14.09 0.21
CA HIS A 75 0.20 -13.92 1.26
C HIS A 75 -0.01 -12.44 1.55
N THR A 76 -1.09 -12.12 2.26
CA THR A 76 -1.40 -10.77 2.71
C THR A 76 -1.17 -10.69 4.22
N ILE A 77 -0.40 -9.71 4.67
CA ILE A 77 -0.26 -9.38 6.09
C ILE A 77 -1.31 -8.32 6.43
N ARG A 78 -2.28 -8.72 7.26
CA ARG A 78 -3.29 -7.81 7.80
C ARG A 78 -2.82 -7.31 9.15
N GLU A 79 -2.66 -6.00 9.29
CA GLU A 79 -2.39 -5.39 10.58
C GLU A 79 -3.65 -5.52 11.44
N ARG A 80 -3.69 -6.53 12.32
CA ARG A 80 -4.72 -6.59 13.35
C ARG A 80 -4.37 -5.49 14.34
N VAL A 81 -5.15 -4.41 14.33
CA VAL A 81 -5.21 -3.46 15.45
C VAL A 81 -5.26 -4.30 16.72
N LYS A 82 -4.17 -4.31 17.50
CA LYS A 82 -4.17 -5.02 18.78
C LYS A 82 -5.27 -4.38 19.59
N ARG A 83 -6.30 -5.17 19.91
CA ARG A 83 -7.41 -4.74 20.79
C ARG A 83 -6.89 -4.29 22.18
N ASP A 84 -5.64 -4.61 22.51
CA ASP A 84 -4.99 -4.33 23.79
C ASP A 84 -4.15 -3.04 23.82
N ASP A 85 -4.03 -2.28 22.72
CA ASP A 85 -3.39 -0.93 22.77
C ASP A 85 -4.32 0.14 23.35
N ARG A 86 -5.49 -0.26 23.86
CA ARG A 86 -6.24 0.53 24.84
C ARG A 86 -5.49 0.45 26.17
N TYR A 87 -4.34 1.09 26.27
CA TYR A 87 -3.90 1.58 27.58
C TYR A 87 -5.02 2.51 28.06
N PRO A 88 -5.75 2.16 29.14
CA PRO A 88 -6.75 3.07 29.68
C PRO A 88 -6.00 4.33 30.09
N ASP A 89 -6.34 5.45 29.47
CA ASP A 89 -5.82 6.74 29.90
C ASP A 89 -6.19 6.93 31.38
N PRO A 90 -5.21 6.98 32.31
CA PRO A 90 -5.49 7.11 33.73
C PRO A 90 -6.14 8.46 34.09
N ASP A 91 -6.13 9.43 33.18
CA ASP A 91 -6.62 10.79 33.43
C ASP A 91 -8.07 11.03 32.94
N ASN A 92 -8.75 10.02 32.39
CA ASN A 92 -10.15 10.12 31.97
C ASN A 92 -11.06 9.15 32.76
N PRO A 93 -11.57 9.56 33.94
CA PRO A 93 -12.53 8.75 34.68
C PRO A 93 -13.87 8.69 33.91
N ALA A 94 -14.41 7.48 33.80
CA ALA A 94 -15.70 7.17 33.17
C ALA A 94 -16.90 7.77 33.93
#